data_AF-A0A9W8G348-F1
#
_entry.id   AF-A0A9W8G348-F1
#
_cell.length_a   1.000
_cell.length_b   1.000
_cell.length_c   1.000
_cell.angle_alpha   90.00
_cell.angle_beta   90.00
_cell.angle_gamma   90.00
#
_symmetry.space_group_name_H-M   'P 1'
#
loop_
_entity.id
_entity.type
_entity.pdbx_description
1 polymer ?
#
loop_
_entity_poly.entity_id
_entity_poly.type
_entity_poly.pdbx_seq_one_letter_code
_entity_poly.pdbx_strand_id
1 'polypeptide(L)'
;MSRILELTDITSTIGCTPMVRLTSVEGIGDRLSADVVGKLEYMNPGASIKDRVAKHIVKQLNASGVSKNALLVVAGPGNLAISLAMLQRKLLCLIPERTSADRVRLLKAAGVNDIVRTLDGALPSSPEHPVSIGKRIVEQRPGAVYIDEELGDWDLSECYNELAEEIIEQTESKLDALVLGVDTGNAATHLSKVLREKLPGIQIVGVEPSNSAICDQSSANPLARRWLCEDIGRVYAPRAMAPGSIDMWIQVSDNVAYSMARRLIQAGVFAGPSSGASVAAAHMYAISVSLQAGQRVAVILGDTARNYGDTLLSDEWMLSHDLLDARMLNDIQRRQIDQYRAASIEDLQLPAAVTVSENDSMGAAIDLMSENDFSQVPVTGPNRRLIGYLTLSAAQTLIENGTAKYSDSVKQFMLRFAGRPSGNGTSTSGTLGNRKQYWLITPETTLSELAKFFETHTVAFITDASRKFCLGIATKQDLITFLARRNTHTF
;
A
#
# COMPACT_ATOMS: atom_id res chain seq x y z
N MET A 1 1.09 -3.01 32.44
CA MET A 1 1.58 -4.40 32.66
C MET A 1 1.07 -5.26 31.51
N SER A 2 1.95 -5.87 30.73
CA SER A 2 1.57 -6.80 29.65
C SER A 2 1.06 -8.12 30.25
N ARG A 3 -0.24 -8.37 30.15
CA ARG A 3 -0.83 -9.70 30.39
C ARG A 3 -0.96 -10.43 29.05
N ILE A 4 -0.89 -11.75 29.06
CA ILE A 4 -1.26 -12.55 27.89
C ILE A 4 -2.78 -12.40 27.71
N LEU A 5 -3.20 -11.97 26.52
CA LEU A 5 -4.60 -11.83 26.15
C LEU A 5 -5.05 -13.07 25.39
N GLU A 6 -6.24 -13.57 25.71
CA GLU A 6 -6.91 -14.56 24.88
C GLU A 6 -7.33 -13.90 23.55
N LEU A 7 -7.25 -14.63 22.43
CA LEU A 7 -7.61 -14.06 21.12
C LEU A 7 -9.06 -13.55 21.06
N THR A 8 -9.95 -14.11 21.88
CA THR A 8 -11.32 -13.62 22.05
C THR A 8 -11.40 -12.19 22.60
N ASP A 9 -10.30 -11.67 23.16
CA ASP A 9 -10.17 -10.35 23.76
C ASP A 9 -9.25 -9.42 22.94
N ILE A 10 -9.06 -9.67 21.64
CA ILE A 10 -8.26 -8.76 20.78
C ILE A 10 -8.78 -7.31 20.84
N THR A 11 -10.08 -7.13 21.11
CA THR A 11 -10.73 -5.83 21.34
C THR A 11 -10.11 -5.00 22.45
N SER A 12 -9.51 -5.61 23.46
CA SER A 12 -8.83 -4.91 24.56
C SER A 12 -7.55 -4.21 24.13
N THR A 13 -6.98 -4.60 22.97
CA THR A 13 -5.79 -3.96 22.37
C THR A 13 -6.13 -2.76 21.50
N ILE A 14 -7.42 -2.48 21.27
CA ILE A 14 -7.89 -1.33 20.50
C ILE A 14 -7.85 -0.10 21.41
N GLY A 15 -7.20 0.95 20.93
CA GLY A 15 -6.98 2.20 21.66
C GLY A 15 -5.57 2.33 22.23
N CYS A 16 -5.38 3.31 23.11
CA CYS A 16 -4.08 3.63 23.72
C CYS A 16 -2.96 3.77 22.69
N THR A 17 -3.27 4.31 21.51
CA THR A 17 -2.32 4.38 20.40
C THR A 17 -1.22 5.42 20.69
N PRO A 18 0.01 5.22 20.22
CA PRO A 18 1.09 6.17 20.48
C PRO A 18 0.84 7.54 19.85
N MET A 19 1.43 8.57 20.45
CA MET A 19 1.58 9.89 19.85
C MET A 19 3.06 10.17 19.64
N VAL A 20 3.42 10.65 18.45
CA VAL A 20 4.82 10.91 18.08
C VAL A 20 5.00 12.34 17.59
N ARG A 21 6.16 12.92 17.85
CA ARG A 21 6.53 14.23 17.32
C ARG A 21 6.92 14.11 15.86
N LEU A 22 6.29 14.92 15.00
CA LEU A 22 6.47 14.92 13.56
C LEU A 22 7.29 16.12 13.06
N THR A 23 7.56 17.12 13.90
CA THR A 23 8.31 18.34 13.52
C THR A 23 9.68 18.05 12.91
N SER A 24 10.34 16.95 13.30
CA SER A 24 11.64 16.54 12.75
C SER A 24 11.56 15.84 11.39
N VAL A 25 10.36 15.46 10.94
CA VAL A 25 10.18 14.92 9.60
C VAL A 25 10.28 16.07 8.62
N GLU A 26 11.02 15.82 7.55
CA GLU A 26 11.40 16.84 6.61
C GLU A 26 10.20 17.48 5.88
N GLY A 27 10.17 18.81 5.85
CA GLY A 27 9.07 19.58 5.28
C GLY A 27 7.89 19.82 6.21
N ILE A 28 7.77 19.10 7.34
CA ILE A 28 6.70 19.34 8.32
C ILE A 28 7.08 20.54 9.20
N GLY A 29 8.26 20.51 9.83
CA GLY A 29 8.73 21.57 10.72
C GLY A 29 9.31 22.80 10.01
N ASP A 30 9.41 22.78 8.68
CA ASP A 30 10.01 23.87 7.92
C ASP A 30 9.29 25.19 8.20
N ARG A 31 10.03 26.20 8.67
CA ARG A 31 9.50 27.54 9.02
C ARG A 31 8.46 27.52 10.17
N LEU A 32 8.35 26.42 10.92
CA LEU A 32 7.48 26.32 12.08
C LEU A 32 8.26 26.48 13.38
N SER A 33 7.71 27.30 14.28
CA SER A 33 8.13 27.36 15.69
C SER A 33 7.27 26.44 16.58
N ALA A 34 6.10 26.05 16.09
CA ALA A 34 5.15 25.21 16.80
C ALA A 34 5.46 23.71 16.67
N ASP A 35 4.90 22.95 17.60
CA ASP A 35 5.02 21.50 17.65
C ASP A 35 3.93 20.82 16.81
N VAL A 36 4.30 19.84 15.98
CA VAL A 36 3.34 19.00 15.25
C VAL A 36 3.49 17.58 15.76
N VAL A 37 2.40 17.00 16.27
CA VAL A 37 2.37 15.64 16.81
C VAL A 37 1.34 14.79 16.07
N GLY A 38 1.66 13.53 15.82
CA GLY A 38 0.80 12.57 15.13
C GLY A 38 0.26 11.51 16.09
N LYS A 39 -1.06 11.37 16.18
CA LYS A 39 -1.75 10.28 16.88
C LYS A 39 -1.86 9.07 15.94
N LEU A 40 -1.14 7.99 16.27
CA LEU A 40 -0.88 6.85 15.38
C LEU A 40 -2.02 5.83 15.40
N GLU A 41 -3.22 6.22 14.95
CA GLU A 41 -4.40 5.34 14.93
C GLU A 41 -4.25 4.10 14.01
N TYR A 42 -3.32 4.14 13.07
CA TYR A 42 -2.94 2.95 12.29
C TYR A 42 -2.26 1.84 13.12
N MET A 43 -1.90 2.09 14.39
CA MET A 43 -1.30 1.10 15.28
C MET A 43 -2.32 0.27 16.09
N ASN A 44 -3.62 0.52 15.91
CA ASN A 44 -4.65 -0.41 16.35
C ASN A 44 -4.47 -1.80 15.66
N PRO A 45 -4.96 -2.92 16.22
CA PRO A 45 -4.69 -4.28 15.70
C PRO A 45 -5.17 -4.55 14.26
N GLY A 46 -6.29 -3.97 13.85
CA GLY A 46 -6.83 -3.94 12.49
C GLY A 46 -6.23 -2.81 11.62
N ALA A 47 -5.25 -2.10 12.17
CA ALA A 47 -4.42 -1.09 11.54
C ALA A 47 -5.14 0.18 11.04
N SER A 48 -6.24 0.56 11.70
CA SER A 48 -6.90 1.85 11.45
C SER A 48 -7.71 2.38 12.64
N ILE A 49 -8.09 3.66 12.58
CA ILE A 49 -9.03 4.29 13.52
C ILE A 49 -10.40 3.59 13.57
N LYS A 50 -10.79 2.86 12.51
CA LYS A 50 -12.09 2.18 12.44
C LYS A 50 -12.21 0.99 13.39
N ASP A 51 -11.11 0.54 13.98
CA ASP A 51 -11.13 -0.46 15.05
C ASP A 51 -11.95 0.01 16.26
N ARG A 52 -11.80 1.29 16.62
CA ARG A 52 -12.60 1.91 17.69
C ARG A 52 -14.09 1.88 17.37
N VAL A 53 -14.44 2.19 16.11
CA VAL A 53 -15.82 2.20 15.62
C VAL A 53 -16.40 0.77 15.62
N ALA A 54 -15.67 -0.20 15.07
CA ALA A 54 -16.09 -1.60 15.03
C ALA A 54 -16.30 -2.20 16.43
N LYS A 55 -15.40 -1.93 17.38
CA LYS A 55 -15.52 -2.35 18.79
C LYS A 55 -16.86 -1.90 19.38
N HIS A 56 -17.23 -0.65 19.16
CA HIS A 56 -18.45 -0.06 19.73
C HIS A 56 -19.72 -0.50 19.00
N ILE A 57 -19.68 -0.66 17.68
CA ILE A 57 -20.80 -1.22 16.92
C ILE A 57 -21.07 -2.67 17.35
N VAL A 58 -20.02 -3.49 17.52
CA VAL A 58 -20.18 -4.88 18.00
C VAL A 58 -20.73 -4.92 19.43
N LYS A 59 -20.31 -4.01 20.31
CA LYS A 59 -20.88 -3.88 21.67
C LYS A 59 -22.39 -3.59 21.61
N GLN A 60 -22.82 -2.66 20.76
CA GLN A 60 -24.23 -2.32 20.56
C GLN A 60 -25.03 -3.49 19.96
N LEU A 61 -24.50 -4.14 18.91
CA LEU A 61 -25.11 -5.34 18.30
C LEU A 61 -25.36 -6.45 19.34
N ASN A 62 -24.37 -6.72 20.19
CA ASN A 62 -24.49 -7.74 21.22
C ASN A 62 -25.53 -7.36 22.28
N ALA A 63 -25.58 -6.08 22.69
CA ALA A 63 -26.59 -5.58 23.63
C ALA A 63 -28.01 -5.67 23.06
N SER A 64 -28.18 -5.47 21.75
CA SER A 64 -29.45 -5.62 21.04
C SER A 64 -29.82 -7.08 20.71
N GLY A 65 -29.01 -8.06 21.14
CA GLY A 65 -29.27 -9.49 20.89
C GLY A 65 -29.02 -9.95 19.46
N VAL A 66 -28.34 -9.15 18.63
CA VAL A 66 -28.00 -9.55 17.26
C VAL A 66 -26.96 -10.65 17.29
N SER A 67 -27.29 -11.80 16.69
CA SER A 67 -26.41 -12.97 16.63
C SER A 67 -25.03 -12.63 16.07
N LYS A 68 -23.97 -13.26 16.60
CA LYS A 68 -22.62 -13.20 16.01
C LYS A 68 -22.57 -13.69 14.57
N ASN A 69 -23.49 -14.58 14.20
CA ASN A 69 -23.64 -15.13 12.86
C ASN A 69 -24.53 -14.30 11.93
N ALA A 70 -25.12 -13.19 12.41
CA ALA A 70 -25.86 -12.27 11.56
C ALA A 70 -24.93 -11.68 10.49
N LEU A 71 -25.43 -11.61 9.26
CA LEU A 71 -24.73 -10.97 8.16
C LEU A 71 -24.75 -9.46 8.37
N LEU A 72 -23.58 -8.85 8.47
CA LEU A 72 -23.45 -7.39 8.46
C LEU A 72 -23.16 -6.93 7.04
N VAL A 73 -23.94 -5.98 6.54
CA VAL A 73 -23.72 -5.34 5.25
C VAL A 73 -23.07 -3.99 5.51
N VAL A 74 -21.86 -3.78 4.97
CA VAL A 74 -21.03 -2.59 5.26
C VAL A 74 -20.66 -1.91 3.95
N ALA A 75 -20.83 -0.59 3.87
CA ALA A 75 -20.41 0.21 2.73
C ALA A 75 -19.23 1.13 3.08
N GLY A 76 -18.23 1.21 2.20
CA GLY A 76 -17.13 2.18 2.34
C GLY A 76 -15.77 1.70 1.81
N PRO A 77 -14.70 2.49 2.01
CA PRO A 77 -13.35 2.20 1.52
C PRO A 77 -12.70 0.93 2.10
N GLY A 78 -13.29 0.34 3.14
CA GLY A 78 -12.93 -1.00 3.62
C GLY A 78 -12.30 -1.06 5.00
N ASN A 79 -11.80 0.04 5.57
CA ASN A 79 -11.20 0.02 6.92
C ASN A 79 -12.18 -0.51 7.99
N LEU A 80 -13.43 -0.03 8.02
CA LEU A 80 -14.45 -0.56 8.94
C LEU A 80 -14.75 -2.05 8.69
N ALA A 81 -14.76 -2.48 7.43
CA ALA A 81 -14.97 -3.88 7.09
C ALA A 81 -13.81 -4.76 7.59
N ILE A 82 -12.56 -4.30 7.46
CA ILE A 82 -11.38 -4.99 8.01
C ILE A 82 -11.50 -5.10 9.53
N SER A 83 -11.83 -4.01 10.22
CA SER A 83 -12.04 -3.97 11.66
C SER A 83 -13.15 -4.92 12.12
N LEU A 84 -14.29 -4.98 11.42
CA LEU A 84 -15.38 -5.91 11.75
C LEU A 84 -15.02 -7.37 11.44
N ALA A 85 -14.24 -7.62 10.38
CA ALA A 85 -13.75 -8.95 10.02
C ALA A 85 -12.76 -9.48 11.08
N MET A 86 -11.87 -8.61 11.58
CA MET A 86 -10.99 -8.92 12.72
C MET A 86 -11.79 -9.37 13.95
N LEU A 87 -12.97 -8.78 14.18
CA LEU A 87 -13.89 -9.16 15.25
C LEU A 87 -14.79 -10.38 14.92
N GLN A 88 -14.42 -11.14 13.89
CA GLN A 88 -15.06 -12.40 13.46
C GLN A 88 -16.54 -12.24 13.13
N ARG A 89 -16.92 -11.12 12.49
CA ARG A 89 -18.28 -10.90 11.97
C ARG A 89 -18.40 -11.45 10.55
N LYS A 90 -19.59 -11.97 10.20
CA LYS A 90 -19.91 -12.32 8.81
C LYS A 90 -20.26 -11.06 8.04
N LEU A 91 -19.54 -10.78 6.96
CA LEU A 91 -19.66 -9.53 6.21
C LEU A 91 -20.07 -9.75 4.76
N LEU A 92 -20.88 -8.81 4.25
CA LEU A 92 -20.95 -8.47 2.84
C LEU A 92 -20.48 -7.03 2.69
N CYS A 93 -19.48 -6.80 1.85
CA CYS A 93 -18.84 -5.49 1.70
C CYS A 93 -19.20 -4.85 0.36
N LEU A 94 -19.69 -3.61 0.43
CA LEU A 94 -19.94 -2.74 -0.71
C LEU A 94 -18.79 -1.73 -0.79
N ILE A 95 -17.84 -1.96 -1.70
CA ILE A 95 -16.56 -1.25 -1.74
C ILE A 95 -16.46 -0.43 -3.03
N PRO A 96 -16.15 0.88 -2.96
CA PRO A 96 -15.95 1.70 -4.15
C PRO A 96 -14.88 1.13 -5.09
N GLU A 97 -15.05 1.32 -6.40
CA GLU A 97 -14.09 0.91 -7.42
C GLU A 97 -12.67 1.44 -7.20
N ARG A 98 -12.53 2.66 -6.69
CA ARG A 98 -11.22 3.28 -6.39
C ARG A 98 -10.42 2.56 -5.31
N THR A 99 -11.06 1.72 -4.50
CA THR A 99 -10.42 1.11 -3.33
C THR A 99 -9.31 0.13 -3.74
N SER A 100 -8.16 0.21 -3.08
CA SER A 100 -6.96 -0.57 -3.42
C SER A 100 -7.21 -2.08 -3.52
N ALA A 101 -6.44 -2.75 -4.39
CA ALA A 101 -6.48 -4.20 -4.51
C ALA A 101 -5.99 -4.91 -3.24
N ASP A 102 -5.03 -4.30 -2.52
CA ASP A 102 -4.49 -4.81 -1.26
C ASP A 102 -5.55 -4.96 -0.17
N ARG A 103 -6.43 -3.97 -0.02
CA ARG A 103 -7.57 -4.07 0.92
C ARG A 103 -8.49 -5.22 0.59
N VAL A 104 -8.81 -5.41 -0.69
CA VAL A 104 -9.66 -6.53 -1.13
C VAL A 104 -8.97 -7.87 -0.88
N ARG A 105 -7.65 -7.96 -1.12
CA ARG A 105 -6.85 -9.16 -0.78
C ARG A 105 -6.89 -9.46 0.71
N LEU A 106 -6.73 -8.45 1.55
CA LEU A 106 -6.80 -8.58 3.01
C LEU A 106 -8.18 -9.05 3.48
N LEU A 107 -9.26 -8.44 2.99
CA LEU A 107 -10.63 -8.84 3.34
C LEU A 107 -10.91 -10.31 2.96
N LYS A 108 -10.52 -10.73 1.75
CA LYS A 108 -10.64 -12.13 1.32
C LYS A 108 -9.84 -13.07 2.21
N ALA A 109 -8.60 -12.70 2.56
CA ALA A 109 -7.77 -13.48 3.47
C ALA A 109 -8.37 -13.56 4.88
N ALA A 110 -9.10 -12.52 5.32
CA ALA A 110 -9.87 -12.50 6.56
C ALA A 110 -11.20 -13.28 6.48
N GLY A 111 -11.48 -13.98 5.36
CA GLY A 111 -12.67 -14.81 5.19
C GLY A 111 -13.90 -14.08 4.63
N VAL A 112 -13.75 -12.83 4.19
CA VAL A 112 -14.84 -12.05 3.57
C VAL A 112 -14.88 -12.34 2.07
N ASN A 113 -15.77 -13.24 1.66
CA ASN A 113 -15.91 -13.64 0.26
C ASN A 113 -16.97 -12.82 -0.50
N ASP A 114 -17.95 -12.26 0.20
CA ASP A 114 -19.03 -11.46 -0.37
C ASP A 114 -18.60 -9.99 -0.52
N ILE A 115 -17.80 -9.71 -1.54
CA ILE A 115 -17.33 -8.35 -1.85
C ILE A 115 -17.92 -7.90 -3.19
N VAL A 116 -18.62 -6.78 -3.18
CA VAL A 116 -19.24 -6.17 -4.37
C VAL A 116 -18.62 -4.80 -4.59
N ARG A 117 -18.15 -4.55 -5.82
CA ARG A 117 -17.66 -3.22 -6.22
C ARG A 117 -18.85 -2.29 -6.49
N THR A 118 -18.76 -1.06 -6.01
CA THR A 118 -19.79 -0.03 -6.22
C THR A 118 -19.23 1.16 -7.00
N LEU A 119 -20.12 1.82 -7.74
CA LEU A 119 -19.78 2.98 -8.55
C LEU A 119 -19.23 4.11 -7.68
N ASP A 120 -18.10 4.65 -8.10
CA ASP A 120 -17.46 5.73 -7.38
C ASP A 120 -18.13 7.10 -7.58
N GLY A 121 -18.43 7.79 -6.48
CA GLY A 121 -19.09 9.09 -6.49
C GLY A 121 -20.59 9.04 -6.81
N ALA A 122 -21.24 7.88 -6.62
CA ALA A 122 -22.69 7.81 -6.64
C ALA A 122 -23.30 8.78 -5.62
N LEU A 123 -24.34 9.52 -6.00
CA LEU A 123 -25.06 10.41 -5.09
C LEU A 123 -26.00 9.61 -4.17
N PRO A 124 -26.29 10.07 -2.93
CA PRO A 124 -27.18 9.37 -2.00
C PRO A 124 -28.58 9.08 -2.53
N SER A 125 -29.07 9.89 -3.49
CA SER A 125 -30.37 9.70 -4.14
C SER A 125 -30.38 8.58 -5.19
N SER A 126 -29.22 8.08 -5.61
CA SER A 126 -29.10 7.05 -6.64
C SER A 126 -29.46 5.66 -6.10
N PRO A 127 -30.18 4.82 -6.86
CA PRO A 127 -30.37 3.41 -6.52
C PRO A 127 -29.05 2.61 -6.51
N GLU A 128 -28.02 3.11 -7.20
CA GLU A 128 -26.67 2.55 -7.24
C GLU A 128 -25.78 3.04 -6.09
N HIS A 129 -26.30 3.91 -5.22
CA HIS A 129 -25.56 4.33 -4.04
C HIS A 129 -25.32 3.15 -3.10
N PRO A 130 -24.12 3.00 -2.50
CA PRO A 130 -23.82 1.88 -1.61
C PRO A 130 -24.83 1.70 -0.46
N VAL A 131 -25.32 2.79 0.13
CA VAL A 131 -26.37 2.73 1.17
C VAL A 131 -27.69 2.16 0.62
N SER A 132 -28.10 2.57 -0.58
CA SER A 132 -29.33 2.09 -1.23
C SER A 132 -29.23 0.59 -1.56
N ILE A 133 -28.08 0.16 -2.08
CA ILE A 133 -27.78 -1.25 -2.35
C ILE A 133 -27.79 -2.06 -1.04
N GLY A 134 -27.13 -1.55 0.00
CA GLY A 134 -27.03 -2.21 1.29
C GLY A 134 -28.38 -2.44 1.96
N LYS A 135 -29.25 -1.43 1.97
CA LYS A 135 -30.63 -1.54 2.48
C LYS A 135 -31.44 -2.59 1.73
N ARG A 136 -31.38 -2.60 0.40
CA ARG A 136 -32.06 -3.60 -0.44
C ARG A 136 -31.58 -5.03 -0.15
N ILE A 137 -30.28 -5.21 0.07
CA ILE A 137 -29.72 -6.52 0.45
C ILE A 137 -30.29 -6.99 1.79
N VAL A 138 -30.38 -6.10 2.78
CA VAL A 138 -30.93 -6.42 4.10
C VAL A 138 -32.41 -6.77 4.04
N GLU A 139 -33.20 -6.04 3.25
CA GLU A 139 -34.62 -6.36 3.01
C GLU A 139 -34.83 -7.78 2.45
N GLN A 140 -33.88 -8.28 1.66
CA GLN A 140 -33.92 -9.59 1.03
C GLN A 140 -33.29 -10.71 1.89
N ARG A 141 -32.61 -10.37 2.99
CA ARG A 141 -31.88 -11.32 3.84
C ARG A 141 -32.31 -11.19 5.30
N PRO A 142 -33.33 -11.96 5.75
CA PRO A 142 -33.81 -11.92 7.13
C PRO A 142 -32.68 -12.08 8.15
N GLY A 143 -32.64 -11.18 9.13
CA GLY A 143 -31.61 -11.16 10.19
C GLY A 143 -30.27 -10.54 9.79
N ALA A 144 -30.12 -10.05 8.55
CA ALA A 144 -29.00 -9.20 8.18
C ALA A 144 -29.16 -7.79 8.78
N VAL A 145 -28.05 -7.11 9.02
CA VAL A 145 -28.03 -5.74 9.56
C VAL A 145 -27.15 -4.87 8.68
N TYR A 146 -27.66 -3.71 8.29
CA TYR A 146 -26.87 -2.71 7.57
C TYR A 146 -26.10 -1.86 8.58
N ILE A 147 -24.79 -1.72 8.39
CA ILE A 147 -23.95 -0.86 9.22
C ILE A 147 -23.74 0.46 8.49
N ASP A 148 -24.48 1.47 8.93
CA ASP A 148 -24.44 2.82 8.38
C ASP A 148 -23.68 3.80 9.29
N GLU A 149 -22.52 4.28 8.85
CA GLU A 149 -21.80 5.34 9.57
C GLU A 149 -22.40 6.75 9.34
N GLU A 150 -23.33 6.94 8.40
CA GLU A 150 -23.81 8.26 7.97
C GLU A 150 -25.19 8.65 8.53
N LEU A 151 -26.05 7.68 8.82
CA LEU A 151 -27.43 7.95 9.23
C LEU A 151 -27.63 8.12 10.74
N GLY A 152 -26.58 7.94 11.55
CA GLY A 152 -26.64 8.13 12.99
C GLY A 152 -27.33 6.98 13.75
N ASP A 153 -27.46 5.81 13.12
CA ASP A 153 -28.07 4.61 13.72
C ASP A 153 -27.22 4.00 14.85
N TRP A 154 -25.95 4.43 14.98
CA TRP A 154 -24.99 3.94 15.96
C TRP A 154 -24.52 5.07 16.85
N ASP A 155 -24.51 4.84 18.17
CA ASP A 155 -23.86 5.76 19.09
C ASP A 155 -22.34 5.56 19.02
N LEU A 156 -21.64 6.53 18.40
CA LEU A 156 -20.18 6.51 18.27
C LEU A 156 -19.50 7.46 19.27
N SER A 157 -20.24 8.08 20.18
CA SER A 157 -19.69 9.06 21.11
C SER A 157 -18.60 8.46 22.00
N GLU A 158 -18.84 7.29 22.60
CA GLU A 158 -17.90 6.61 23.49
C GLU A 158 -16.53 6.40 22.84
N CYS A 159 -16.49 5.96 21.57
CA CYS A 159 -15.22 5.62 20.90
C CYS A 159 -14.34 6.84 20.61
N TYR A 160 -14.95 7.99 20.34
CA TYR A 160 -14.24 9.24 20.12
C TYR A 160 -13.98 10.00 21.43
N ASN A 161 -14.79 9.80 22.47
CA ASN A 161 -14.48 10.29 23.82
C ASN A 161 -13.18 9.64 24.33
N GLU A 162 -13.05 8.30 24.21
CA GLU A 162 -11.82 7.58 24.55
C GLU A 162 -10.61 8.17 23.79
N LEU A 163 -10.74 8.38 22.48
CA LEU A 163 -9.67 8.95 21.66
C LEU A 163 -9.33 10.40 22.07
N ALA A 164 -10.32 11.23 22.38
CA ALA A 164 -10.11 12.60 22.84
C ALA A 164 -9.39 12.64 24.20
N GLU A 165 -9.79 11.77 25.13
CA GLU A 165 -9.13 11.65 26.44
C GLU A 165 -7.67 11.24 26.29
N GLU A 166 -7.37 10.25 25.45
CA GLU A 166 -5.99 9.87 25.14
C GLU A 166 -5.18 11.04 24.55
N ILE A 167 -5.77 11.82 23.64
CA ILE A 167 -5.10 12.99 23.05
C ILE A 167 -4.84 14.07 24.11
N ILE A 168 -5.81 14.36 24.98
CA ILE A 168 -5.66 15.34 26.05
C ILE A 168 -4.57 14.91 27.03
N GLU A 169 -4.58 13.64 27.45
CA GLU A 169 -3.58 13.08 28.36
C GLU A 169 -2.17 13.14 27.74
N GLN A 170 -2.02 12.66 26.50
CA GLN A 170 -0.73 12.61 25.80
C GLN A 170 -0.17 14.00 25.48
N THR A 171 -1.03 15.01 25.37
CA THR A 171 -0.63 16.41 25.14
C THR A 171 -0.50 17.21 26.42
N GLU A 172 -0.76 16.61 27.59
CA GLU A 172 -0.83 17.29 28.89
C GLU A 172 -1.77 18.51 28.87
N SER A 173 -2.89 18.39 28.15
CA SER A 173 -3.85 19.48 27.89
C SER A 173 -3.24 20.71 27.17
N LYS A 174 -2.05 20.59 26.58
CA LYS A 174 -1.39 21.64 25.78
C LYS A 174 -1.57 21.34 24.31
N LEU A 175 -2.71 21.76 23.77
CA LEU A 175 -3.09 21.54 22.38
C LEU A 175 -3.90 22.73 21.85
N ASP A 176 -3.42 23.35 20.77
CA ASP A 176 -4.03 24.53 20.16
C ASP A 176 -4.93 24.16 18.98
N ALA A 177 -4.60 23.09 18.26
CA ALA A 177 -5.40 22.62 17.13
C ALA A 177 -5.38 21.10 16.96
N LEU A 178 -6.49 20.54 16.51
CA LEU A 178 -6.60 19.18 15.99
C LEU A 178 -6.86 19.24 14.49
N VAL A 179 -6.04 18.53 13.71
CA VAL A 179 -6.16 18.39 12.26
C VAL A 179 -6.53 16.95 11.92
N LEU A 180 -7.58 16.77 11.12
CA LEU A 180 -8.02 15.43 10.71
C LEU A 180 -8.66 15.42 9.32
N GLY A 181 -8.37 14.34 8.59
CA GLY A 181 -9.10 13.96 7.39
C GLY A 181 -10.58 13.69 7.65
N VAL A 182 -11.45 14.25 6.81
CA VAL A 182 -12.90 14.10 6.95
C VAL A 182 -13.47 13.24 5.83
N ASP A 183 -14.20 12.19 6.23
CA ASP A 183 -15.03 11.37 5.34
C ASP A 183 -16.49 11.39 5.81
N THR A 184 -16.87 10.55 6.78
CA THR A 184 -18.26 10.51 7.30
C THR A 184 -18.60 11.69 8.21
N GLY A 185 -17.60 12.42 8.71
CA GLY A 185 -17.79 13.52 9.65
C GLY A 185 -17.88 13.11 11.13
N ASN A 186 -18.08 11.83 11.45
CA ASN A 186 -18.24 11.36 12.84
C ASN A 186 -17.06 11.75 13.74
N ALA A 187 -15.83 11.51 13.28
CA ALA A 187 -14.64 11.83 14.06
C ALA A 187 -14.57 13.33 14.37
N ALA A 188 -14.79 14.19 13.36
CA ALA A 188 -14.81 15.63 13.55
C ALA A 188 -15.92 16.07 14.52
N THR A 189 -17.14 15.56 14.34
CA THR A 189 -18.28 15.86 15.20
C THR A 189 -18.02 15.52 16.66
N HIS A 190 -17.60 14.29 16.96
CA HIS A 190 -17.47 13.84 18.34
C HIS A 190 -16.19 14.37 19.01
N LEU A 191 -15.05 14.39 18.30
CA LEU A 191 -13.82 14.94 18.85
C LEU A 191 -13.94 16.44 19.13
N SER A 192 -14.53 17.22 18.21
CA SER A 192 -14.70 18.67 18.41
C SER A 192 -15.51 18.98 19.67
N LYS A 193 -16.59 18.23 19.92
CA LYS A 193 -17.42 18.39 21.12
C LYS A 193 -16.61 18.20 22.41
N VAL A 194 -15.95 17.05 22.56
CA VAL A 194 -15.21 16.71 23.79
C VAL A 194 -14.01 17.64 23.98
N LEU A 195 -13.26 17.90 22.91
CA LEU A 195 -12.07 18.74 22.99
C LEU A 195 -12.43 20.18 23.34
N ARG A 196 -13.52 20.74 22.81
CA ARG A 196 -13.94 22.11 23.17
C ARG A 196 -14.45 22.22 24.60
N GLU A 197 -15.07 21.17 25.14
CA GLU A 197 -15.48 21.13 26.55
C GLU A 197 -14.27 21.14 27.49
N LYS A 198 -13.16 20.49 27.11
CA LYS A 198 -11.96 20.33 27.95
C LYS A 198 -10.86 21.35 27.68
N LEU A 199 -10.77 21.85 26.46
CA LEU A 199 -9.73 22.77 25.95
C LEU A 199 -10.40 23.97 25.28
N PRO A 200 -10.83 24.98 26.08
CA PRO A 200 -11.46 26.17 25.54
C PRO A 200 -10.55 26.86 24.51
N GLY A 201 -11.08 27.12 23.31
CA GLY A 201 -10.36 27.81 22.23
C GLY A 201 -9.62 26.90 21.24
N ILE A 202 -9.62 25.58 21.45
CA ILE A 202 -9.03 24.64 20.49
C ILE A 202 -9.64 24.80 19.10
N GLN A 203 -8.80 24.81 18.07
CA GLN A 203 -9.19 24.88 16.66
C GLN A 203 -9.32 23.48 16.07
N ILE A 204 -10.42 23.21 15.38
CA ILE A 204 -10.63 21.95 14.66
C ILE A 204 -10.51 22.20 13.17
N VAL A 205 -9.51 21.59 12.55
CA VAL A 205 -9.16 21.78 11.14
C VAL A 205 -9.53 20.53 10.36
N GLY A 206 -10.53 20.66 9.48
CA GLY A 206 -10.99 19.59 8.60
C GLY A 206 -10.17 19.55 7.33
N VAL A 207 -9.77 18.34 6.92
CA VAL A 207 -8.99 18.11 5.72
C VAL A 207 -9.80 17.32 4.72
N GLU A 208 -9.89 17.82 3.49
CA GLU A 208 -10.50 17.10 2.39
C GLU A 208 -9.64 17.19 1.11
N PRO A 209 -9.80 16.27 0.15
CA PRO A 209 -9.18 16.37 -1.16
C PRO A 209 -9.63 17.61 -1.92
N SER A 210 -8.78 18.21 -2.77
CA SER A 210 -9.13 19.45 -3.51
C SER A 210 -10.39 19.36 -4.38
N ASN A 211 -10.78 18.16 -4.84
CA ASN A 211 -11.99 17.96 -5.64
C ASN A 211 -13.18 17.48 -4.81
N SER A 212 -13.05 17.37 -3.48
CA SER A 212 -14.14 17.01 -2.56
C SER A 212 -15.12 18.16 -2.37
N ALA A 213 -16.36 17.81 -2.01
CA ALA A 213 -17.51 18.70 -1.91
C ALA A 213 -18.06 18.80 -0.49
N ILE A 214 -17.27 18.48 0.54
CA ILE A 214 -17.73 18.57 1.93
C ILE A 214 -17.80 20.03 2.33
N CYS A 215 -16.73 20.81 2.12
CA CYS A 215 -16.71 22.22 2.47
C CYS A 215 -17.28 23.13 1.39
N ASP A 216 -17.12 22.77 0.10
CA ASP A 216 -17.60 23.56 -1.03
C ASP A 216 -18.41 22.72 -2.03
N GLN A 217 -19.73 22.98 -2.06
CA GLN A 217 -20.69 22.31 -2.96
C GLN A 217 -20.98 23.11 -4.24
N SER A 218 -20.29 24.23 -4.48
CA SER A 218 -20.58 25.16 -5.59
C SER A 218 -20.31 24.61 -6.99
N SER A 219 -19.52 23.53 -7.12
CA SER A 219 -19.22 22.93 -8.42
C SER A 219 -20.47 22.40 -9.13
N ALA A 220 -20.66 22.83 -10.38
CA ALA A 220 -21.82 22.51 -11.19
C ALA A 220 -21.95 21.02 -11.59
N ASN A 221 -20.87 20.23 -11.50
CA ASN A 221 -20.90 18.80 -11.85
C ASN A 221 -20.24 17.91 -10.78
N PRO A 222 -21.02 17.39 -9.80
CA PRO A 222 -20.53 16.43 -8.81
C PRO A 222 -19.90 15.17 -9.41
N LEU A 223 -20.28 14.75 -10.62
CA LEU A 223 -19.76 13.55 -11.28
C LEU A 223 -18.36 13.74 -11.88
N ALA A 224 -17.91 14.98 -12.06
CA ALA A 224 -16.56 15.29 -12.54
C ALA A 224 -15.51 15.26 -11.42
N ARG A 225 -15.94 15.20 -10.16
CA ARG A 225 -15.05 15.21 -9.00
C ARG A 225 -14.37 13.85 -8.85
N ARG A 226 -13.04 13.84 -8.98
CA ARG A 226 -12.19 12.66 -8.81
C ARG A 226 -10.94 13.02 -8.00
N TRP A 227 -10.52 12.08 -7.17
CA TRP A 227 -9.26 12.10 -6.43
C TRP A 227 -8.86 10.66 -6.09
N LEU A 228 -7.58 10.45 -5.81
CA LEU A 228 -6.99 9.12 -5.55
C LEU A 228 -6.88 8.81 -4.06
N CYS A 229 -6.79 9.84 -3.20
CA CYS A 229 -6.68 9.61 -1.76
C CYS A 229 -7.92 8.91 -1.20
N GLU A 230 -7.72 7.72 -0.64
CA GLU A 230 -8.78 6.96 0.04
C GLU A 230 -9.03 7.51 1.47
N ASP A 231 -10.14 7.08 2.08
CA ASP A 231 -10.54 7.38 3.47
C ASP A 231 -10.85 8.85 3.83
N ILE A 232 -10.78 9.78 2.86
CA ILE A 232 -11.19 11.18 3.01
C ILE A 232 -11.92 11.70 1.77
N GLY A 233 -12.75 12.72 1.97
CA GLY A 233 -13.48 13.43 0.93
C GLY A 233 -14.77 12.74 0.50
N ARG A 234 -15.73 13.55 0.04
CA ARG A 234 -17.02 13.10 -0.53
C ARG A 234 -17.51 14.03 -1.61
N VAL A 235 -18.43 13.55 -2.43
CA VAL A 235 -19.11 14.37 -3.46
C VAL A 235 -20.35 15.10 -2.90
N TYR A 236 -20.58 15.02 -1.58
CA TYR A 236 -21.66 15.68 -0.85
C TYR A 236 -21.25 15.90 0.62
N ALA A 237 -21.89 16.84 1.32
CA ALA A 237 -21.68 17.00 2.76
C ALA A 237 -22.30 15.84 3.57
N PRO A 238 -21.54 15.18 4.46
CA PRO A 238 -22.05 14.05 5.25
C PRO A 238 -23.11 14.50 6.26
N ARG A 239 -24.15 13.69 6.45
CA ARG A 239 -25.21 13.96 7.44
C ARG A 239 -24.74 13.83 8.89
N ALA A 240 -23.77 12.95 9.15
CA ALA A 240 -23.20 12.76 10.49
C ALA A 240 -22.23 13.89 10.91
N MET A 241 -21.93 14.83 10.01
CA MET A 241 -21.13 16.00 10.32
C MET A 241 -22.00 17.09 10.98
N ALA A 242 -21.77 17.37 12.26
CA ALA A 242 -22.50 18.41 12.97
C ALA A 242 -22.09 19.81 12.49
N PRO A 243 -23.03 20.75 12.34
CA PRO A 243 -22.71 22.15 12.04
C PRO A 243 -21.73 22.74 13.06
N GLY A 244 -20.71 23.44 12.57
CA GLY A 244 -19.70 24.08 13.43
C GLY A 244 -18.69 23.13 14.08
N SER A 245 -18.67 21.83 13.71
CA SER A 245 -17.64 20.88 14.17
C SER A 245 -16.24 21.15 13.62
N ILE A 246 -16.14 21.88 12.51
CA ILE A 246 -14.89 22.31 11.87
C ILE A 246 -14.84 23.84 11.87
N ASP A 247 -13.70 24.39 12.31
CA ASP A 247 -13.42 25.83 12.32
C ASP A 247 -12.79 26.30 11.00
N MET A 248 -11.93 25.46 10.42
CA MET A 248 -11.23 25.75 9.17
C MET A 248 -11.13 24.50 8.28
N TRP A 249 -11.32 24.69 6.98
CA TRP A 249 -11.10 23.66 5.98
C TRP A 249 -9.79 23.87 5.23
N ILE A 250 -9.04 22.80 5.02
CA ILE A 250 -7.88 22.78 4.15
C ILE A 250 -8.07 21.70 3.10
N GLN A 251 -8.03 22.14 1.84
CA GLN A 251 -8.09 21.26 0.68
C GLN A 251 -6.68 20.84 0.27
N VAL A 252 -6.46 19.54 0.14
CA VAL A 252 -5.15 18.96 -0.21
C VAL A 252 -5.25 18.15 -1.50
N SER A 253 -4.34 18.39 -2.42
CA SER A 253 -4.27 17.64 -3.68
C SER A 253 -3.60 16.28 -3.49
N ASP A 254 -3.88 15.33 -4.38
CA ASP A 254 -3.33 13.96 -4.27
C ASP A 254 -1.79 13.96 -4.27
N ASN A 255 -1.13 14.74 -5.12
CA ASN A 255 0.33 14.81 -5.14
C ASN A 255 0.93 15.27 -3.79
N VAL A 256 0.28 16.22 -3.11
CA VAL A 256 0.72 16.67 -1.78
C VAL A 256 0.49 15.58 -0.74
N ALA A 257 -0.69 14.95 -0.75
CA ALA A 257 -1.05 13.89 0.19
C ALA A 257 -0.10 12.68 0.10
N TYR A 258 0.10 12.17 -1.12
CA TYR A 258 0.92 10.99 -1.38
C TYR A 258 2.41 11.27 -1.17
N SER A 259 2.92 12.43 -1.61
CA SER A 259 4.31 12.80 -1.38
C SER A 259 4.61 12.99 0.12
N MET A 260 3.73 13.64 0.88
CA MET A 260 3.89 13.75 2.34
C MET A 260 3.84 12.38 3.03
N ALA A 261 2.93 11.48 2.60
CA ALA A 261 2.88 10.13 3.13
C ALA A 261 4.20 9.36 2.90
N ARG A 262 4.85 9.51 1.75
CA ARG A 262 6.18 8.90 1.50
C ARG A 262 7.26 9.46 2.43
N ARG A 263 7.24 10.76 2.72
CA ARG A 263 8.19 11.37 3.67
C ARG A 263 7.98 10.82 5.08
N LEU A 264 6.73 10.65 5.51
CA LEU A 264 6.40 9.98 6.77
C LEU A 264 6.97 8.55 6.80
N ILE A 265 6.77 7.77 5.73
CA ILE A 265 7.29 6.40 5.62
C ILE A 265 8.82 6.38 5.72
N GLN A 266 9.52 7.28 5.02
CA GLN A 266 10.99 7.40 5.07
C GLN A 266 11.49 7.76 6.47
N ALA A 267 10.71 8.50 7.25
CA ALA A 267 11.00 8.83 8.64
C ALA A 267 10.57 7.74 9.65
N GLY A 268 10.06 6.59 9.18
CA GLY A 268 9.64 5.46 10.01
C GLY A 268 8.18 5.50 10.48
N VAL A 269 7.36 6.43 9.98
CA VAL A 269 5.91 6.51 10.24
C VAL A 269 5.15 5.92 9.05
N PHE A 270 4.77 4.66 9.14
CA PHE A 270 4.15 3.88 8.05
C PHE A 270 2.64 4.14 7.90
N ALA A 271 2.27 5.41 7.73
CA ALA A 271 0.88 5.86 7.58
C ALA A 271 0.45 5.99 6.11
N GLY A 272 -0.86 5.94 5.86
CA GLY A 272 -1.46 6.07 4.53
C GLY A 272 -1.51 7.49 3.96
N PRO A 273 -2.00 7.66 2.71
CA PRO A 273 -2.11 8.95 2.03
C PRO A 273 -3.07 9.93 2.71
N SER A 274 -4.15 9.45 3.35
CA SER A 274 -5.06 10.30 4.16
C SER A 274 -4.34 10.96 5.34
N SER A 275 -3.38 10.24 5.92
CA SER A 275 -2.50 10.72 6.98
C SER A 275 -1.50 11.74 6.43
N GLY A 276 -0.94 11.48 5.24
CA GLY A 276 -0.11 12.44 4.50
C GLY A 276 -0.85 13.75 4.20
N ALA A 277 -2.11 13.67 3.76
CA ALA A 277 -2.97 14.84 3.56
C ALA A 277 -3.16 15.63 4.85
N SER A 278 -3.50 14.94 5.95
CA SER A 278 -3.74 15.56 7.25
C SER A 278 -2.50 16.25 7.81
N VAL A 279 -1.32 15.64 7.63
CA VAL A 279 -0.03 16.21 8.04
C VAL A 279 0.36 17.42 7.20
N ALA A 280 0.17 17.36 5.88
CA ALA A 280 0.42 18.50 5.00
C ALA A 280 -0.49 19.68 5.37
N ALA A 281 -1.77 19.41 5.63
CA ALA A 281 -2.71 20.41 6.10
C ALA A 281 -2.32 21.00 7.46
N ALA A 282 -1.79 20.20 8.38
CA ALA A 282 -1.30 20.70 9.67
C ALA A 282 -0.16 21.70 9.52
N HIS A 283 0.77 21.43 8.60
CA HIS A 283 1.81 22.40 8.24
C HIS A 283 1.22 23.67 7.63
N MET A 284 0.32 23.55 6.64
CA MET A 284 -0.33 24.70 5.99
C MET A 284 -1.11 25.56 7.00
N TYR A 285 -1.85 24.93 7.91
CA TYR A 285 -2.55 25.57 9.00
C TYR A 285 -1.59 26.33 9.92
N ALA A 286 -0.54 25.66 10.40
CA ALA A 286 0.41 26.26 11.32
C ALA A 286 1.10 27.50 10.72
N ILE A 287 1.41 27.48 9.42
CA ILE A 287 1.93 28.64 8.68
C ILE A 287 0.86 29.73 8.56
N SER A 288 -0.37 29.39 8.16
CA SER A 288 -1.41 30.39 7.85
C SER A 288 -1.81 31.23 9.06
N VAL A 289 -1.82 30.63 10.26
CA VAL A 289 -2.12 31.33 11.51
C VAL A 289 -0.87 31.75 12.29
N SER A 290 0.33 31.51 11.73
CA SER A 290 1.62 31.86 12.35
C SER A 290 1.76 31.33 13.78
N LEU A 291 1.58 30.01 13.98
CA LEU A 291 1.72 29.42 15.30
C LEU A 291 3.12 29.64 15.89
N GLN A 292 3.14 29.98 17.17
CA GLN A 292 4.33 30.38 17.91
C GLN A 292 4.96 29.20 18.67
N ALA A 293 6.17 29.43 19.18
CA ALA A 293 6.85 28.47 20.04
C ALA A 293 5.99 28.15 21.28
N GLY A 294 5.93 26.86 21.64
CA GLY A 294 5.11 26.37 22.74
C GLY A 294 3.68 25.97 22.36
N GLN A 295 3.20 26.38 21.18
CA GLN A 295 1.92 25.91 20.64
C GLN A 295 2.06 24.53 19.99
N ARG A 296 0.98 23.77 19.96
CA ARG A 296 0.94 22.40 19.46
C ARG A 296 -0.27 22.12 18.56
N VAL A 297 0.00 21.43 17.46
CA VAL A 297 -1.00 20.87 16.55
C VAL A 297 -0.94 19.34 16.62
N ALA A 298 -2.07 18.68 16.88
CA ALA A 298 -2.20 17.24 16.79
C ALA A 298 -2.84 16.83 15.45
N VAL A 299 -2.37 15.73 14.88
CA VAL A 299 -2.86 15.18 13.61
C VAL A 299 -3.27 13.73 13.80
N ILE A 300 -4.45 13.34 13.30
CA ILE A 300 -4.88 11.93 13.31
C ILE A 300 -4.27 11.20 12.11
N LEU A 301 -3.48 10.15 12.35
CA LEU A 301 -2.94 9.27 11.30
C LEU A 301 -3.77 7.98 11.24
N GLY A 302 -4.78 7.99 10.36
CA GLY A 302 -5.94 7.11 10.44
C GLY A 302 -5.73 5.66 10.02
N ASP A 303 -4.78 5.36 9.13
CA ASP A 303 -4.55 4.00 8.62
C ASP A 303 -3.11 3.78 8.11
N THR A 304 -2.78 2.53 7.78
CA THR A 304 -1.41 2.10 7.50
C THR A 304 -1.05 2.09 6.01
N ALA A 305 0.21 2.43 5.71
CA ALA A 305 0.79 2.30 4.37
C ALA A 305 0.68 0.88 3.77
N ARG A 306 0.51 -0.16 4.60
CA ARG A 306 0.35 -1.56 4.16
C ARG A 306 -0.87 -1.79 3.27
N ASN A 307 -1.88 -0.92 3.37
CA ASN A 307 -3.08 -0.98 2.53
C ASN A 307 -2.85 -0.50 1.09
N TYR A 308 -1.64 -0.02 0.77
CA TYR A 308 -1.35 0.75 -0.43
C TYR A 308 -0.08 0.24 -1.15
N GLY A 309 0.09 -1.08 -1.22
CA GLY A 309 1.23 -1.75 -1.85
C GLY A 309 1.35 -1.42 -3.34
N ASP A 310 0.24 -1.59 -4.06
CA ASP A 310 0.18 -1.32 -5.51
C ASP A 310 0.06 0.18 -5.85
N THR A 311 -0.09 1.06 -4.84
CA THR A 311 -0.26 2.50 -5.02
C THR A 311 0.86 3.30 -4.33
N LEU A 312 0.66 3.78 -3.10
CA LEU A 312 1.62 4.61 -2.35
C LEU A 312 3.02 3.99 -2.25
N LEU A 313 3.13 2.67 -2.12
CA LEU A 313 4.43 2.00 -2.00
C LEU A 313 5.13 1.80 -3.35
N SER A 314 4.40 1.88 -4.47
CA SER A 314 4.91 1.69 -5.83
C SER A 314 5.43 2.99 -6.45
N ASP A 315 6.75 3.08 -6.65
CA ASP A 315 7.37 4.23 -7.34
C ASP A 315 6.81 4.39 -8.77
N GLU A 316 6.53 3.29 -9.47
CA GLU A 316 5.96 3.29 -10.82
C GLU A 316 4.54 3.87 -10.85
N TRP A 317 3.70 3.46 -9.90
CA TRP A 317 2.33 3.97 -9.80
C TRP A 317 2.34 5.47 -9.44
N MET A 318 3.18 5.87 -8.49
CA MET A 318 3.34 7.26 -8.08
C MET A 318 3.81 8.16 -9.24
N LEU A 319 4.75 7.69 -10.07
CA LEU A 319 5.25 8.41 -11.24
C LEU A 319 4.18 8.54 -12.34
N SER A 320 3.48 7.44 -12.65
CA SER A 320 2.44 7.42 -13.70
C SER A 320 1.20 8.27 -13.39
N HIS A 321 1.03 8.70 -12.15
CA HIS A 321 -0.08 9.54 -11.68
C HIS A 321 0.38 10.94 -11.24
N ASP A 322 1.64 11.33 -11.51
CA ASP A 322 2.23 12.64 -11.16
C ASP A 322 2.11 13.00 -9.66
N LEU A 323 2.29 12.01 -8.78
CA LEU A 323 2.04 12.14 -7.34
C LEU A 323 3.24 12.54 -6.49
N LEU A 324 4.39 12.73 -7.12
CA LEU A 324 5.64 13.05 -6.44
C LEU A 324 5.92 14.54 -6.58
N ASP A 325 6.34 15.18 -5.48
CA ASP A 325 6.92 16.51 -5.58
C ASP A 325 8.27 16.48 -6.31
N ALA A 326 8.75 17.67 -6.71
CA ALA A 326 9.99 17.82 -7.46
C ALA A 326 11.20 17.19 -6.75
N ARG A 327 11.19 17.18 -5.42
CA ARG A 327 12.31 16.66 -4.64
C ARG A 327 12.32 15.13 -4.65
N MET A 328 11.18 14.51 -4.35
CA MET A 328 11.03 13.07 -4.42
C MET A 328 11.27 12.52 -5.83
N LEU A 329 10.79 13.24 -6.85
CA LEU A 329 11.06 12.93 -8.24
C LEU A 329 12.57 12.92 -8.50
N ASN A 330 13.28 13.97 -8.07
CA ASN A 330 14.73 14.04 -8.17
C ASN A 330 15.42 12.90 -7.40
N ASP A 331 14.94 12.52 -6.21
CA ASP A 331 15.55 11.44 -5.43
C ASP A 331 15.36 10.06 -6.08
N ILE A 332 14.19 9.79 -6.68
CA ILE A 332 13.96 8.56 -7.46
C ILE A 332 14.83 8.57 -8.71
N GLN A 333 14.83 9.68 -9.46
CA GLN A 333 15.62 9.81 -10.68
C GLN A 333 17.12 9.71 -10.39
N ARG A 334 17.62 10.34 -9.33
CA ARG A 334 19.01 10.21 -8.88
C ARG A 334 19.34 8.78 -8.49
N ARG A 335 18.48 8.09 -7.73
CA ARG A 335 18.73 6.67 -7.42
C ARG A 335 18.83 5.81 -8.68
N GLN A 336 17.99 6.04 -9.68
CA GLN A 336 18.00 5.28 -10.93
C GLN A 336 19.17 5.68 -11.86
N ILE A 337 19.43 6.97 -12.00
CA ILE A 337 20.43 7.53 -12.92
C ILE A 337 21.82 7.54 -12.29
N ASP A 338 22.01 7.99 -11.06
CA ASP A 338 23.35 8.10 -10.44
C ASP A 338 23.96 6.73 -10.16
N GLN A 339 23.13 5.74 -9.79
CA GLN A 339 23.63 4.40 -9.49
C GLN A 339 24.30 3.77 -10.72
N TYR A 340 23.74 3.93 -11.92
CA TYR A 340 24.24 3.27 -13.12
C TYR A 340 24.72 4.22 -14.24
N ARG A 341 24.53 5.54 -14.10
CA ARG A 341 24.87 6.60 -15.07
C ARG A 341 24.41 6.31 -16.50
N ALA A 342 23.18 5.82 -16.64
CA ALA A 342 22.60 5.38 -17.92
C ALA A 342 23.40 4.26 -18.64
N ALA A 343 24.23 3.51 -17.91
CA ALA A 343 24.94 2.37 -18.46
C ALA A 343 23.97 1.26 -18.89
N SER A 344 24.39 0.49 -19.89
CA SER A 344 23.70 -0.70 -20.38
C SER A 344 24.42 -1.98 -19.95
N ILE A 345 23.81 -3.11 -20.26
CA ILE A 345 24.42 -4.44 -20.04
C ILE A 345 25.75 -4.59 -20.78
N GLU A 346 25.92 -3.93 -21.93
CA GLU A 346 27.18 -3.91 -22.67
C GLU A 346 28.35 -3.37 -21.82
N ASP A 347 28.09 -2.38 -20.96
CA ASP A 347 29.09 -1.79 -20.07
C ASP A 347 29.58 -2.74 -18.95
N LEU A 348 28.86 -3.85 -18.71
CA LEU A 348 29.33 -4.89 -17.77
C LEU A 348 30.50 -5.69 -18.34
N GLN A 349 30.69 -5.67 -19.67
CA GLN A 349 31.72 -6.45 -20.38
C GLN A 349 31.66 -7.95 -20.01
N LEU A 350 30.45 -8.51 -20.04
CA LEU A 350 30.22 -9.91 -19.68
C LEU A 350 30.99 -10.85 -20.62
N PRO A 351 31.54 -11.96 -20.10
CA PRO A 351 32.13 -12.99 -20.95
C PRO A 351 31.05 -13.65 -21.82
N ALA A 352 31.49 -14.20 -22.96
CA ALA A 352 30.60 -14.94 -23.84
C ALA A 352 29.96 -16.12 -23.09
N ALA A 353 28.64 -16.28 -23.23
CA ALA A 353 27.93 -17.37 -22.57
C ALA A 353 28.42 -18.74 -23.07
N VAL A 354 28.86 -19.59 -22.13
CA VAL A 354 29.06 -21.00 -22.38
C VAL A 354 27.71 -21.71 -22.27
N THR A 355 27.35 -22.52 -23.26
CA THR A 355 26.03 -23.18 -23.33
C THR A 355 26.17 -24.68 -23.51
N VAL A 356 25.20 -25.44 -23.01
CA VAL A 356 25.04 -26.87 -23.32
C VAL A 356 23.90 -27.10 -24.31
N SER A 357 23.98 -28.17 -25.08
CA SER A 357 22.88 -28.67 -25.89
C SER A 357 21.84 -29.37 -25.03
N GLU A 358 20.57 -29.31 -25.42
CA GLU A 358 19.52 -30.10 -24.77
C GLU A 358 19.83 -31.62 -24.80
N ASN A 359 20.59 -32.08 -25.78
CA ASN A 359 20.96 -33.49 -25.93
C ASN A 359 22.24 -33.88 -25.17
N ASP A 360 22.95 -32.93 -24.56
CA ASP A 360 24.12 -33.24 -23.74
C ASP A 360 23.70 -34.02 -22.48
N SER A 361 24.65 -34.76 -21.93
CA SER A 361 24.44 -35.52 -20.70
C SER A 361 24.45 -34.61 -19.46
N MET A 362 23.72 -35.00 -18.41
CA MET A 362 23.74 -34.32 -17.11
C MET A 362 25.15 -34.25 -16.53
N GLY A 363 25.96 -35.30 -16.68
CA GLY A 363 27.35 -35.31 -16.25
C GLY A 363 28.19 -34.25 -16.95
N ALA A 364 28.14 -34.20 -18.29
CA ALA A 364 28.87 -33.19 -19.05
C ALA A 364 28.46 -31.75 -18.67
N ALA A 365 27.17 -31.52 -18.38
CA ALA A 365 26.71 -30.22 -17.93
C ALA A 365 27.20 -29.87 -16.50
N ILE A 366 27.25 -30.85 -15.60
CA ILE A 366 27.78 -30.68 -14.23
C ILE A 366 29.29 -30.42 -14.25
N ASP A 367 30.04 -31.18 -15.04
CA ASP A 367 31.48 -31.02 -15.18
C ASP A 367 31.80 -29.63 -15.73
N LEU A 368 31.11 -29.21 -16.81
CA LEU A 368 31.26 -27.88 -17.38
C LEU A 368 30.96 -26.77 -16.36
N MET A 369 29.89 -26.90 -15.58
CA MET A 369 29.55 -25.93 -14.54
C MET A 369 30.59 -25.91 -13.42
N SER A 370 31.10 -27.08 -13.00
CA SER A 370 32.04 -27.19 -11.89
C SER A 370 33.44 -26.70 -12.27
N GLU A 371 33.91 -27.01 -13.48
CA GLU A 371 35.23 -26.58 -13.99
C GLU A 371 35.32 -25.08 -14.23
N ASN A 372 34.18 -24.43 -14.51
CA ASN A 372 34.12 -22.99 -14.80
C ASN A 372 33.49 -22.18 -13.65
N ASP A 373 33.27 -22.79 -12.48
CA ASP A 373 32.63 -22.17 -11.31
C ASP A 373 31.25 -21.52 -11.62
N PHE A 374 30.48 -22.11 -12.53
CA PHE A 374 29.15 -21.63 -12.90
C PHE A 374 28.05 -22.25 -12.02
N SER A 375 27.20 -21.40 -11.43
CA SER A 375 26.02 -21.88 -10.70
C SER A 375 24.88 -22.36 -11.62
N GLN A 376 24.90 -21.91 -12.87
CA GLN A 376 23.91 -22.28 -13.89
C GLN A 376 24.49 -22.22 -15.30
N VAL A 377 23.93 -23.02 -16.20
CA VAL A 377 24.29 -23.04 -17.62
C VAL A 377 23.04 -22.88 -18.51
N PRO A 378 23.07 -22.01 -19.54
CA PRO A 378 22.00 -21.91 -20.53
C PRO A 378 21.95 -23.16 -21.39
N VAL A 379 20.73 -23.64 -21.65
CA VAL A 379 20.47 -24.80 -22.50
C VAL A 379 19.92 -24.35 -23.85
N THR A 380 20.56 -24.82 -24.92
CA THR A 380 20.20 -24.49 -26.30
C THR A 380 19.55 -25.66 -27.02
N GLY A 381 18.54 -25.36 -27.83
CA GLY A 381 17.87 -26.31 -28.70
C GLY A 381 18.49 -26.35 -30.10
N PRO A 382 17.77 -26.96 -31.07
CA PRO A 382 18.15 -26.90 -32.48
C PRO A 382 18.37 -25.45 -32.94
N ASN A 383 19.39 -25.23 -33.77
CA ASN A 383 19.81 -23.90 -34.27
C ASN A 383 20.35 -22.93 -33.19
N ARG A 384 20.87 -23.45 -32.06
CA ARG A 384 21.49 -22.69 -30.94
C ARG A 384 20.55 -21.75 -30.19
N ARG A 385 19.25 -21.84 -30.45
CA ARG A 385 18.24 -21.03 -29.76
C ARG A 385 18.21 -21.35 -28.28
N LEU A 386 18.17 -20.33 -27.43
CA LEU A 386 18.00 -20.48 -25.99
C LEU A 386 16.58 -21.02 -25.68
N ILE A 387 16.51 -22.16 -24.98
CA ILE A 387 15.22 -22.82 -24.64
C ILE A 387 15.01 -23.01 -23.14
N GLY A 388 16.08 -22.89 -22.34
CA GLY A 388 16.02 -23.10 -20.91
C GLY A 388 17.40 -22.91 -20.26
N TYR A 389 17.51 -23.37 -19.02
CA TYR A 389 18.77 -23.43 -18.29
C TYR A 389 18.76 -24.58 -17.28
N LEU A 390 19.95 -24.99 -16.85
CA LEU A 390 20.15 -25.97 -15.78
C LEU A 390 20.94 -25.29 -14.66
N THR A 391 20.61 -25.58 -13.40
CA THR A 391 21.41 -25.13 -12.25
C THR A 391 22.21 -26.30 -11.69
N LEU A 392 23.43 -26.03 -11.24
CA LEU A 392 24.32 -27.06 -10.69
C LEU A 392 23.69 -27.74 -9.48
N SER A 393 23.10 -26.95 -8.57
CA SER A 393 22.44 -27.46 -7.37
C SER A 393 21.25 -28.39 -7.69
N ALA A 394 20.42 -28.04 -8.68
CA ALA A 394 19.29 -28.88 -9.06
C ALA A 394 19.77 -30.17 -9.73
N ALA A 395 20.79 -30.08 -10.59
CA ALA A 395 21.37 -31.24 -11.25
C ALA A 395 21.97 -32.24 -10.25
N GLN A 396 22.78 -31.75 -9.30
CA GLN A 396 23.36 -32.57 -8.23
C GLN A 396 22.29 -33.21 -7.34
N THR A 397 21.31 -32.43 -6.88
CA THR A 397 20.19 -32.93 -6.05
C THR A 397 19.40 -34.04 -6.77
N LEU A 398 19.16 -33.89 -8.07
CA LEU A 398 18.45 -34.91 -8.86
C LEU A 398 19.24 -36.22 -8.97
N ILE A 399 20.56 -36.14 -9.09
CA ILE A 399 21.45 -37.30 -9.14
C ILE A 399 21.57 -37.97 -7.77
N GLU A 400 21.79 -37.21 -6.71
CA GLU A 400 21.90 -37.71 -5.34
C GLU A 400 20.63 -38.44 -4.89
N ASN A 401 19.46 -37.92 -5.26
CA ASN A 401 18.17 -38.54 -4.97
C ASN A 401 17.82 -39.70 -5.92
N GLY A 402 18.71 -40.08 -6.85
CA GLY A 402 18.49 -41.15 -7.83
C GLY A 402 17.39 -40.87 -8.85
N THR A 403 16.93 -39.62 -8.95
CA THR A 403 15.88 -39.18 -9.90
C THR A 403 16.43 -38.97 -11.31
N ALA A 404 17.72 -38.65 -11.42
CA ALA A 404 18.47 -38.55 -12.68
C ALA A 404 19.77 -39.36 -12.60
N LYS A 405 20.29 -39.78 -13.75
CA LYS A 405 21.62 -40.38 -13.90
C LYS A 405 22.54 -39.41 -14.64
N TYR A 406 23.85 -39.55 -14.44
CA TYR A 406 24.85 -38.78 -15.18
C TYR A 406 24.71 -38.92 -16.71
N SER A 407 24.25 -40.07 -17.20
CA SER A 407 24.02 -40.35 -18.62
C SER A 407 22.74 -39.75 -19.19
N ASP A 408 21.83 -39.26 -18.34
CA ASP A 408 20.54 -38.76 -18.81
C ASP A 408 20.71 -37.42 -19.53
N SER A 409 19.80 -37.13 -20.45
CA SER A 409 19.84 -35.90 -21.25
C SER A 409 19.35 -34.69 -20.45
N VAL A 410 20.05 -33.57 -20.57
CA VAL A 410 19.70 -32.27 -19.95
C VAL A 410 18.27 -31.84 -20.27
N LYS A 411 17.76 -32.15 -21.47
CA LYS A 411 16.39 -31.86 -21.93
C LYS A 411 15.29 -32.30 -20.96
N GLN A 412 15.54 -33.37 -20.20
CA GLN A 412 14.58 -33.98 -19.28
C GLN A 412 14.44 -33.17 -17.98
N PHE A 413 15.54 -32.53 -17.53
CA PHE A 413 15.63 -31.93 -16.19
C PHE A 413 15.87 -30.41 -16.20
N MET A 414 16.11 -29.80 -17.37
CA MET A 414 16.25 -28.34 -17.49
C MET A 414 14.98 -27.58 -17.10
N LEU A 415 15.17 -26.37 -16.59
CA LEU A 415 14.12 -25.38 -16.46
C LEU A 415 13.84 -24.76 -17.83
N ARG A 416 12.61 -24.89 -18.33
CA ARG A 416 12.24 -24.42 -19.66
C ARG A 416 11.71 -23.00 -19.63
N PHE A 417 12.05 -22.23 -20.65
CA PHE A 417 11.38 -20.96 -20.89
C PHE A 417 10.03 -21.19 -21.59
N ALA A 418 8.99 -20.48 -21.14
CA ALA A 418 7.70 -20.44 -21.81
C ALA A 418 7.85 -19.79 -23.19
N GLY A 419 7.05 -20.24 -24.17
CA GLY A 419 6.99 -19.62 -25.50
C GLY A 419 6.55 -18.16 -25.45
N ARG A 420 6.80 -17.41 -26.53
CA ARG A 420 6.37 -16.00 -26.68
C ARG A 420 4.86 -15.91 -26.39
N PRO A 421 4.40 -14.99 -25.51
CA PRO A 421 2.98 -14.66 -25.45
C PRO A 421 2.56 -14.11 -26.82
N SER A 422 1.48 -14.63 -27.38
CA SER A 422 0.79 -13.96 -28.49
C SER A 422 -0.13 -12.89 -27.90
N GLY A 423 0.32 -11.64 -27.84
CA GLY A 423 -0.53 -10.48 -27.52
C GLY A 423 0.05 -9.50 -26.49
N ASN A 424 -0.27 -8.21 -26.67
CA ASN A 424 0.03 -7.09 -25.77
C ASN A 424 -0.79 -7.18 -24.46
N GLY A 425 -0.53 -8.18 -23.64
CA GLY A 425 -1.19 -8.37 -22.33
C GLY A 425 -0.24 -8.11 -21.18
N THR A 426 -0.70 -7.28 -20.22
CA THR A 426 -0.05 -7.02 -18.94
C THR A 426 0.12 -8.29 -18.10
N SER A 427 1.16 -8.28 -17.29
CA SER A 427 1.70 -9.36 -16.47
C SER A 427 0.67 -10.05 -15.57
N THR A 428 0.54 -11.36 -15.70
CA THR A 428 -0.02 -12.25 -14.66
C THR A 428 1.07 -13.21 -14.20
N SER A 429 1.49 -13.08 -12.94
CA SER A 429 2.41 -14.01 -12.28
C SER A 429 1.68 -15.33 -12.01
N GLY A 430 1.86 -16.32 -12.88
CA GLY A 430 1.30 -17.65 -12.72
C GLY A 430 2.34 -18.72 -13.03
N THR A 431 2.64 -19.56 -12.04
CA THR A 431 3.50 -20.75 -12.19
C THR A 431 2.71 -21.85 -12.90
N LEU A 432 2.79 -21.92 -14.23
CA LEU A 432 2.32 -23.09 -14.99
C LEU A 432 3.45 -24.14 -15.11
N GLY A 433 3.61 -24.98 -14.09
CA GLY A 433 4.58 -26.09 -14.09
C GLY A 433 6.05 -25.67 -14.25
N ASN A 434 6.92 -26.57 -14.77
CA ASN A 434 8.36 -26.35 -15.02
C ASN A 434 8.69 -25.26 -16.08
N ARG A 435 7.74 -24.39 -16.44
CA ARG A 435 7.92 -23.33 -17.44
C ARG A 435 8.00 -21.97 -16.77
N LYS A 436 9.14 -21.30 -16.90
CA LYS A 436 9.33 -19.90 -16.46
C LYS A 436 9.10 -18.93 -17.61
N GLN A 437 8.44 -17.80 -17.36
CA GLN A 437 8.29 -16.73 -18.36
C GLN A 437 9.66 -16.15 -18.73
N TYR A 438 9.91 -15.97 -20.03
CA TYR A 438 11.16 -15.39 -20.52
C TYR A 438 11.02 -13.90 -20.78
N TRP A 439 11.90 -13.13 -20.16
CA TRP A 439 12.06 -11.69 -20.35
C TRP A 439 13.17 -11.44 -21.36
N LEU A 440 12.90 -10.63 -22.39
CA LEU A 440 13.92 -10.27 -23.36
C LEU A 440 14.89 -9.27 -22.72
N ILE A 441 16.13 -9.70 -22.53
CA ILE A 441 17.22 -8.88 -22.03
C ILE A 441 18.32 -8.91 -23.09
N THR A 442 18.74 -7.74 -23.55
CA THR A 442 19.72 -7.55 -24.63
C THR A 442 20.89 -6.68 -24.14
N PRO A 443 22.01 -6.61 -24.87
CA PRO A 443 23.13 -5.74 -24.49
C PRO A 443 22.74 -4.27 -24.29
N GLU A 444 21.71 -3.80 -24.99
CA GLU A 444 21.20 -2.42 -24.94
C GLU A 444 20.26 -2.16 -23.74
N THR A 445 19.82 -3.21 -23.03
CA THR A 445 18.99 -3.06 -21.83
C THR A 445 19.77 -2.28 -20.77
N THR A 446 19.12 -1.31 -20.11
CA THR A 446 19.80 -0.48 -19.13
C THR A 446 20.12 -1.26 -17.85
N LEU A 447 21.17 -0.90 -17.14
CA LEU A 447 21.48 -1.53 -15.85
C LEU A 447 20.42 -1.26 -14.78
N SER A 448 19.67 -0.16 -14.89
CA SER A 448 18.53 0.11 -14.01
C SER A 448 17.40 -0.90 -14.25
N GLU A 449 17.08 -1.20 -15.50
CA GLU A 449 16.11 -2.25 -15.84
C GLU A 449 16.61 -3.64 -15.43
N LEU A 450 17.90 -3.92 -15.61
CA LEU A 450 18.51 -5.17 -15.15
C LEU A 450 18.47 -5.29 -13.61
N ALA A 451 18.70 -4.20 -12.88
CA ALA A 451 18.60 -4.19 -11.42
C ALA A 451 17.16 -4.47 -10.95
N LYS A 452 16.16 -3.85 -11.59
CA LYS A 452 14.73 -4.12 -11.35
C LYS A 452 14.38 -5.58 -11.65
N PHE A 453 14.92 -6.14 -12.73
CA PHE A 453 14.74 -7.55 -13.06
C PHE A 453 15.26 -8.48 -11.95
N PHE A 454 16.40 -8.14 -11.33
CA PHE A 454 16.99 -8.90 -10.23
C PHE A 454 16.27 -8.78 -8.87
N GLU A 455 15.23 -7.96 -8.75
CA GLU A 455 14.38 -7.94 -7.55
C GLU A 455 13.56 -9.23 -7.42
N THR A 456 13.25 -9.86 -8.55
CA THR A 456 12.41 -11.07 -8.61
C THR A 456 13.11 -12.27 -9.27
N HIS A 457 14.28 -12.06 -9.86
CA HIS A 457 15.07 -13.08 -10.55
C HIS A 457 16.51 -13.10 -10.04
N THR A 458 17.18 -14.26 -10.12
CA THR A 458 18.57 -14.40 -9.66
C THR A 458 19.60 -14.34 -10.80
N VAL A 459 19.16 -14.59 -12.03
CA VAL A 459 20.00 -14.67 -13.22
C VAL A 459 19.27 -14.11 -14.44
N ALA A 460 19.98 -13.32 -15.23
CA ALA A 460 19.56 -12.81 -16.52
C ALA A 460 20.35 -13.51 -17.62
N PHE A 461 19.65 -14.01 -18.64
CA PHE A 461 20.27 -14.56 -19.85
C PHE A 461 20.17 -13.50 -20.94
N ILE A 462 21.33 -13.01 -21.37
CA ILE A 462 21.41 -11.92 -22.36
C ILE A 462 21.36 -12.58 -23.73
N THR A 463 20.44 -12.13 -24.56
CA THR A 463 20.31 -12.62 -25.93
C THR A 463 20.33 -11.49 -26.94
N ASP A 464 20.54 -11.84 -28.21
CA ASP A 464 20.19 -10.94 -29.30
C ASP A 464 18.67 -10.70 -29.35
N ALA A 465 18.23 -9.65 -30.05
CA ALA A 465 16.81 -9.29 -30.15
C ALA A 465 15.93 -10.43 -30.71
N SER A 466 16.51 -11.35 -31.50
CA SER A 466 15.81 -12.50 -32.06
C SER A 466 15.75 -13.73 -31.12
N ARG A 467 16.38 -13.64 -29.94
CA ARG A 467 16.52 -14.74 -28.95
C ARG A 467 17.22 -15.98 -29.52
N LYS A 468 17.99 -15.80 -30.59
CA LYS A 468 18.65 -16.88 -31.30
C LYS A 468 19.95 -17.28 -30.62
N PHE A 469 20.66 -16.34 -30.01
CA PHE A 469 21.94 -16.60 -29.36
C PHE A 469 21.95 -16.06 -27.93
N CYS A 470 22.40 -16.89 -26.99
CA CYS A 470 22.76 -16.42 -25.66
C CYS A 470 24.15 -15.80 -25.75
N LEU A 471 24.23 -14.49 -25.52
CA LEU A 471 25.45 -13.68 -25.66
C LEU A 471 26.22 -13.64 -24.35
N GLY A 472 25.52 -13.64 -23.22
CA GLY A 472 26.11 -13.56 -21.88
C GLY A 472 25.14 -13.99 -20.80
N ILE A 473 25.65 -14.11 -19.59
CA ILE A 473 24.86 -14.36 -18.37
C ILE A 473 25.21 -13.26 -17.39
N ALA A 474 24.21 -12.57 -16.84
CA ALA A 474 24.41 -11.60 -15.78
C ALA A 474 23.74 -12.08 -14.50
N THR A 475 24.35 -11.72 -13.40
CA THR A 475 23.89 -11.93 -12.04
C THR A 475 23.95 -10.61 -11.27
N LYS A 476 23.38 -10.60 -10.07
CA LYS A 476 23.48 -9.45 -9.17
C LYS A 476 24.94 -9.12 -8.81
N GLN A 477 25.84 -10.11 -8.84
CA GLN A 477 27.27 -9.91 -8.57
C GLN A 477 27.95 -9.05 -9.65
N ASP A 478 27.50 -9.14 -10.90
CA ASP A 478 28.05 -8.33 -12.00
C ASP A 478 27.69 -6.85 -11.81
N LEU A 479 26.46 -6.55 -11.38
CA LEU A 479 26.06 -5.20 -11.00
C LEU A 479 26.87 -4.68 -9.81
N ILE A 480 27.08 -5.50 -8.77
CA ILE A 480 27.89 -5.12 -7.60
C ILE A 480 29.33 -4.84 -8.01
N THR A 481 29.92 -5.69 -8.86
CA THR A 481 31.29 -5.53 -9.35
C THR A 481 31.43 -4.27 -10.19
N PHE A 482 30.44 -3.97 -11.04
CA PHE A 482 30.38 -2.73 -11.82
C PHE A 482 30.36 -1.49 -10.92
N LEU A 483 29.51 -1.49 -9.87
CA LEU A 483 29.44 -0.40 -8.90
C LEU A 483 30.75 -0.25 -8.12
N ALA A 484 31.36 -1.37 -7.70
CA ALA A 484 32.63 -1.38 -6.97
C ALA A 484 33.77 -0.79 -7.81
N ARG A 485 33.90 -1.20 -9.08
CA ARG A 485 34.89 -0.65 -10.03
C ARG A 485 34.73 0.86 -10.24
N ARG A 486 33.49 1.37 -10.17
CA ARG A 486 33.22 2.80 -10.33
C ARG A 486 33.50 3.61 -9.06
N ASN A 487 33.18 3.08 -7.88
CA ASN A 487 33.45 3.77 -6.61
C ASN A 487 34.95 3.89 -6.30
N THR A 488 35.81 3.02 -6.86
CA THR A 488 37.28 3.14 -6.74
C THR A 488 37.88 4.29 -7.56
N HIS A 489 37.12 4.95 -8.43
CA HIS A 489 37.57 6.07 -9.26
C HIS A 489 37.10 7.46 -8.77
N THR A 490 36.66 7.57 -7.50
CA THR A 490 36.18 8.82 -6.87
C THR A 490 37.07 9.29 -5.71
N PHE A 491 38.40 9.23 -5.87
CA PHE A 491 39.36 9.91 -4.99
C PHE A 491 40.11 11.02 -5.72
#